data_AF-A0A4E0QTM4-F1
#
_entry.id   AF-A0A4E0QTM4-F1
#
_cell.length_a   1.000
_cell.length_b   1.000
_cell.length_c   1.000
_cell.angle_alpha   90.00
_cell.angle_beta   90.00
_cell.angle_gamma   90.00
#
_symmetry.space_group_name_H-M   'P 1'
#
loop_
_entity.id
_entity.type
_entity.pdbx_description
1 polymer ?
#
loop_
_entity_poly.entity_id
_entity_poly.type
_entity_poly.pdbx_seq_one_letter_code
_entity_poly.pdbx_strand_id
1 'polypeptide(L)'
;MISLPRRATPPPNYYKTECLDCELIISVKWERAYLGIMPIRTHNKQNICAFCGGTHISTLKINEKEYIDINKHWDLADSVDKENEELNDWSSWILHDE
;
A
#
# COMPACT_ATOMS: atom_id res chain seq x y z
N MET A 1 -13.75 43.14 9.71
CA MET A 1 -13.21 41.76 9.80
C MET A 1 -13.67 41.01 8.56
N ILE A 2 -12.76 40.73 7.63
CA ILE A 2 -13.08 40.02 6.38
C ILE A 2 -13.06 38.53 6.70
N SER A 3 -14.22 37.87 6.70
CA SER A 3 -14.32 36.42 6.76
C SER A 3 -13.84 35.85 5.43
N LEU A 4 -12.61 35.34 5.42
CA LEU A 4 -12.12 34.53 4.29
C LEU A 4 -13.03 33.29 4.15
N PRO A 5 -13.54 32.99 2.94
CA PRO A 5 -14.36 31.80 2.74
C PRO A 5 -13.56 30.55 3.11
N ARG A 6 -14.17 29.64 3.88
CA ARG A 6 -13.64 28.28 4.11
C ARG A 6 -13.46 27.62 2.74
N ARG A 7 -12.25 27.64 2.20
CA ARG A 7 -11.91 26.86 1.01
C ARG A 7 -12.05 25.38 1.37
N ALA A 8 -12.79 24.64 0.55
CA ALA A 8 -12.88 23.19 0.69
C ALA A 8 -11.48 22.59 0.61
N THR A 9 -11.17 21.68 1.52
CA THR A 9 -9.92 20.92 1.50
C THR A 9 -9.81 20.19 0.16
N PRO A 10 -8.69 20.31 -0.58
CA PRO A 10 -8.54 19.63 -1.85
C PRO A 10 -8.64 18.11 -1.67
N PRO A 11 -9.20 17.39 -2.65
CA PRO A 11 -9.29 15.94 -2.60
C PRO A 11 -7.89 15.31 -2.55
N PRO A 12 -7.75 14.14 -1.90
CA PRO A 12 -6.50 13.37 -1.91
C PRO A 12 -6.11 12.94 -3.33
N ASN A 13 -4.81 12.81 -3.56
CA ASN A 13 -4.25 12.17 -4.74
C ASN A 13 -3.76 10.78 -4.36
N TYR A 14 -4.00 9.80 -5.22
CA TYR A 14 -3.62 8.42 -4.99
C TYR A 14 -2.52 8.01 -5.99
N TYR A 15 -1.60 7.18 -5.54
CA TYR A 15 -0.46 6.72 -6.32
C TYR A 15 -0.21 5.24 -6.06
N LYS A 16 0.16 4.52 -7.11
CA LYS A 16 0.76 3.19 -7.02
C LYS A 16 2.18 3.24 -7.55
N THR A 17 3.03 2.37 -7.02
CA THR A 17 4.37 2.13 -7.53
C THR A 17 4.48 0.68 -7.93
N GLU A 18 4.89 0.42 -9.16
CA GLU A 18 5.01 -0.91 -9.75
C GLU A 18 6.41 -1.15 -10.31
N CYS A 19 6.82 -2.41 -10.30
CA CYS A 19 8.00 -2.88 -11.03
C CYS A 19 7.56 -3.26 -12.44
N LEU A 20 8.18 -2.68 -13.47
CA LEU A 20 7.91 -3.03 -14.86
C LEU A 20 8.60 -4.32 -15.29
N ASP A 21 9.62 -4.78 -14.55
CA ASP A 21 10.35 -6.01 -14.87
C ASP A 21 9.59 -7.27 -14.45
N CYS A 22 8.81 -7.20 -13.36
CA CYS A 22 8.01 -8.33 -12.85
C CYS A 22 6.52 -8.02 -12.69
N GLU A 23 6.08 -6.84 -13.14
CA GLU A 23 4.69 -6.39 -13.15
C GLU A 23 4.01 -6.37 -11.76
N LEU A 24 4.80 -6.34 -10.67
CA LEU A 24 4.29 -6.32 -9.30
C LEU A 24 4.08 -4.90 -8.77
N ILE A 25 2.95 -4.68 -8.10
CA ILE A 25 2.71 -3.48 -7.30
C ILE A 25 3.55 -3.58 -6.02
N ILE A 26 4.48 -2.66 -5.85
CA ILE A 26 5.45 -2.62 -4.74
C ILE A 26 4.92 -1.77 -3.58
N SER A 27 4.18 -0.70 -3.88
CA SER A 27 3.59 0.16 -2.85
C SER A 27 2.39 0.94 -3.38
N VAL A 28 1.47 1.26 -2.48
CA VAL A 28 0.32 2.12 -2.76
C VAL A 28 0.27 3.20 -1.68
N LYS A 29 0.06 4.46 -2.07
CA LYS A 29 0.03 5.61 -1.15
C LYS A 29 -0.99 6.65 -1.60
N TRP A 30 -1.42 7.48 -0.66
CA TRP A 30 -2.19 8.69 -0.95
C TRP A 30 -1.55 9.90 -0.31
N GLU A 31 -1.69 11.05 -0.95
CA GLU A 31 -1.15 12.32 -0.49
C GLU A 31 -2.24 13.39 -0.59
N ARG A 32 -2.41 14.21 0.45
CA ARG A 32 -3.23 15.42 0.35
C ARG A 32 -2.39 16.55 -0.19
N ALA A 33 -2.90 17.27 -1.19
CA ALA A 33 -2.28 18.52 -1.63
C ALA A 33 -2.32 19.53 -0.48
N TYR A 34 -1.25 19.61 0.30
CA TYR A 34 -1.11 20.62 1.33
C TYR A 34 -1.00 21.99 0.66
N LEU A 35 -1.88 22.93 1.03
CA LEU A 35 -1.86 24.32 0.56
C LEU A 35 -0.76 25.16 1.26
N GLY A 36 0.28 24.52 1.81
CA GLY A 36 1.37 25.16 2.54
C GLY A 36 2.74 24.61 2.14
N ILE A 37 3.80 25.32 2.53
CA ILE A 37 5.19 24.93 2.25
C ILE A 37 5.58 23.80 3.20
N MET A 38 5.31 22.55 2.81
CA MET A 38 5.86 21.39 3.50
C MET A 38 7.03 20.86 2.66
N PRO A 39 8.24 20.71 3.24
CA PRO A 39 9.38 20.22 2.48
C PRO A 39 9.11 18.79 2.03
N ILE A 40 9.04 18.61 0.70
CA ILE A 40 8.98 17.31 0.06
C ILE A 40 10.32 16.64 0.37
N ARG A 41 10.36 15.77 1.38
CA ARG A 41 11.50 14.88 1.57
C ARG A 41 11.48 13.89 0.42
N THR A 42 12.14 14.23 -0.67
CA THR A 42 12.47 13.28 -1.73
C THR A 42 13.49 12.31 -1.17
N HIS A 43 13.01 11.28 -0.48
CA HIS A 43 13.85 10.18 -0.08
C HIS A 43 14.30 9.51 -1.37
N ASN A 44 15.59 9.66 -1.69
CA ASN A 44 16.22 9.01 -2.83
C ASN A 44 16.35 7.52 -2.46
N LYS A 45 15.23 6.79 -2.46
CA LYS A 45 15.23 5.34 -2.28
C LYS A 45 15.86 4.74 -3.54
N GLN A 46 16.80 3.84 -3.36
CA GLN A 46 17.32 3.03 -4.44
C GLN A 46 16.13 2.33 -5.10
N ASN A 47 15.93 2.59 -6.40
CA ASN A 47 14.81 2.05 -7.18
C ASN A 47 15.08 0.60 -7.57
N ILE A 48 15.29 -0.28 -6.59
CA ILE A 48 15.48 -1.72 -6.82
C ILE A 48 14.25 -2.45 -6.31
N CYS A 49 13.66 -3.29 -7.16
CA CYS A 49 12.53 -4.12 -6.80
C CYS A 49 12.99 -5.18 -5.79
N ALA A 50 12.33 -5.25 -4.64
CA ALA A 50 12.64 -6.22 -3.59
C ALA A 50 12.38 -7.68 -4.01
N PHE A 51 11.57 -7.90 -5.07
CA PHE A 51 11.18 -9.23 -5.52
C PHE A 51 12.08 -9.78 -6.63
N CYS A 52 12.30 -9.00 -7.69
CA CYS A 52 13.07 -9.45 -8.85
C CYS A 52 14.47 -8.83 -8.97
N GLY A 53 14.82 -7.86 -8.11
CA GLY A 53 16.07 -7.09 -8.24
C GLY A 53 16.11 -6.12 -9.43
N GLY A 54 15.02 -6.02 -10.19
CA GLY A 54 14.87 -5.12 -11.32
C GLY A 54 14.91 -3.65 -10.92
N THR A 55 15.35 -2.77 -11.83
CA THR A 55 15.49 -1.34 -11.57
C THR A 55 14.41 -0.49 -12.22
N HIS A 56 13.55 -1.10 -13.05
CA HIS A 56 12.48 -0.38 -13.73
C HIS A 56 11.28 -0.24 -12.80
N ILE A 57 11.31 0.78 -11.95
CA ILE A 57 10.22 1.12 -11.04
C ILE A 57 9.51 2.37 -11.56
N SER A 58 8.19 2.29 -11.65
CA SER A 58 7.32 3.38 -12.08
C SER A 58 6.32 3.75 -10.98
N THR A 59 6.13 5.04 -10.74
CA THR A 59 5.06 5.54 -9.88
C THR A 59 4.00 6.24 -10.74
N LEU A 60 2.77 5.74 -10.67
CA LEU A 60 1.64 6.20 -11.46
C LEU A 60 0.56 6.77 -10.54
N LYS A 61 -0.09 7.85 -11.00
CA LYS A 61 -1.27 8.40 -10.34
C LYS A 61 -2.47 7.52 -10.66
N ILE A 62 -3.22 7.13 -9.64
CA ILE A 62 -4.43 6.31 -9.75
C ILE A 62 -5.64 7.04 -9.20
N ASN A 63 -6.83 6.50 -9.45
CA ASN A 63 -8.06 7.00 -8.85
C ASN A 63 -8.34 6.31 -7.50
N GLU A 64 -9.31 6.85 -6.75
CA GLU A 64 -9.68 6.32 -5.43
C GLU A 64 -10.23 4.89 -5.50
N LYS A 65 -10.99 4.57 -6.54
CA LYS A 65 -11.57 3.22 -6.71
C LYS A 65 -10.48 2.16 -6.85
N GLU A 66 -9.49 2.41 -7.71
CA GLU A 66 -8.35 1.52 -7.92
C GLU A 66 -7.52 1.39 -6.63
N TYR A 67 -7.35 2.47 -5.88
CA TYR A 67 -6.68 2.43 -4.57
C TYR A 67 -7.39 1.51 -3.58
N ILE A 68 -8.72 1.64 -3.46
CA ILE A 68 -9.54 0.80 -2.59
C ILE A 68 -9.49 -0.66 -3.05
N ASP A 69 -9.59 -0.91 -4.36
CA ASP A 69 -9.56 -2.25 -4.92
C ASP A 69 -8.21 -2.93 -4.62
N ILE A 70 -7.08 -2.25 -4.81
CA ILE A 70 -5.75 -2.82 -4.50
C ILE A 70 -5.63 -3.15 -3.01
N ASN A 71 -5.99 -2.22 -2.12
CA ASN A 71 -5.90 -2.46 -0.68
C ASN A 71 -6.78 -3.62 -0.24
N LYS A 72 -7.98 -3.76 -0.81
CA LYS A 72 -8.86 -4.88 -0.50
C LYS A 72 -8.23 -6.22 -0.90
N HIS A 73 -7.52 -6.29 -2.03
CA HIS A 73 -6.80 -7.51 -2.43
C HIS A 73 -5.64 -7.84 -1.48
N TRP A 74 -4.95 -6.82 -0.95
CA TRP A 74 -3.89 -7.01 0.04
C TRP A 74 -4.44 -7.45 1.40
N ASP A 75 -5.52 -6.83 1.87
CA ASP A 75 -6.20 -7.24 3.12
C ASP A 75 -6.69 -8.69 3.04
N LEU A 76 -7.16 -9.13 1.87
CA LEU A 76 -7.57 -10.52 1.64
C LEU A 76 -6.40 -11.49 1.70
N ALA A 77 -5.25 -11.14 1.13
CA ALA A 77 -4.04 -11.97 1.22
C ALA A 77 -3.61 -12.15 2.69
N ASP A 78 -3.61 -11.06 3.48
CA ASP A 78 -3.28 -11.12 4.91
C ASP A 78 -4.28 -11.94 5.74
N SER A 79 -5.55 -12.01 5.32
CA SER A 79 -6.58 -12.79 6.01
C SER A 79 -6.47 -14.30 5.75
N VAL A 80 -6.06 -14.70 4.54
CA VAL A 80 -5.90 -16.12 4.16
C VAL A 80 -4.68 -16.74 4.85
N ASP A 81 -3.61 -15.98 5.03
CA ASP A 81 -2.43 -16.46 5.76
C ASP A 81 -2.73 -16.69 7.25
N LYS A 82 -3.62 -15.87 7.86
CA LYS A 82 -4.08 -16.06 9.24
C LYS A 82 -4.95 -17.30 9.44
N GLU A 83 -5.88 -17.58 8.52
CA GLU A 83 -6.70 -18.80 8.61
C GLU A 83 -5.86 -20.09 8.47
N ASN A 84 -4.79 -20.06 7.68
CA ASN A 84 -3.88 -21.21 7.55
C ASN A 84 -2.95 -21.40 8.77
N GLU A 85 -2.55 -20.33 9.45
CA GLU A 85 -1.81 -20.45 10.72
C GLU A 85 -2.68 -20.99 11.85
N GLU A 86 -3.96 -20.57 11.95
CA GLU A 86 -4.88 -21.07 12.98
C GLU A 86 -5.28 -22.54 12.80
N LEU A 87 -5.31 -23.06 11.56
CA LEU A 87 -5.61 -24.47 11.28
C LEU A 87 -4.46 -25.44 11.61
N ASN A 88 -3.22 -24.96 11.69
CA ASN A 88 -2.07 -25.79 12.02
C ASN A 88 -1.80 -25.95 13.53
N ASP A 89 -2.36 -25.08 14.37
CA ASP A 89 -2.06 -25.08 15.81
C ASP A 89 -2.90 -26.09 16.62
N TRP A 90 -3.95 -26.67 16.01
CA TRP A 90 -4.86 -27.61 16.67
C TRP A 90 -4.45 -29.09 16.50
N SER A 91 -3.49 -29.38 15.62
CA SER A 91 -3.06 -30.75 15.32
C SER A 91 -1.95 -31.26 16.26
N SER A 92 -1.43 -30.43 17.17
CA SER A 92 -0.27 -30.79 18.02
C SER A 92 -0.63 -31.37 19.40
N TRP A 93 -1.91 -31.52 19.74
CA TRP A 93 -2.34 -32.05 21.06
C TRP A 93 -2.93 -33.47 21.00
N ILE A 94 -3.00 -34.10 19.83
CA ILE A 94 -3.38 -35.51 19.71
C ILE A 94 -2.13 -36.35 19.49
N LEU A 95 -1.26 -36.38 20.49
CA LEU A 95 -0.39 -37.53 20.71
C LEU A 95 -0.98 -38.30 21.88
N HIS A 96 -1.47 -39.48 21.53
CA HIS A 96 -1.80 -40.59 22.40
C HIS A 96 -0.81 -40.71 23.55
N ASP A 97 -1.30 -40.74 24.79
CA ASP A 97 -0.64 -41.51 25.84
C ASP A 97 -1.61 -42.59 26.31
N GLU A 98 -1.08 -43.80 26.24
CA GLU A 98 -1.64 -45.13 26.52
C GLU A 98 -1.81 -45.37 28.03
#